data_AF-A0A6C0EW12-F1
#
_entry.id   AF-A0A6C0EW12-F1
#
_cell.length_a   1.000
_cell.length_b   1.000
_cell.length_c   1.000
_cell.angle_alpha   90.00
_cell.angle_beta   90.00
_cell.angle_gamma   90.00
#
_symmetry.space_group_name_H-M   'P 1'
#
loop_
_entity.id
_entity.type
_entity.pdbx_description
1 polymer ?
#
loop_
_entity_poly.entity_id
_entity_poly.type
_entity_poly.pdbx_seq_one_letter_code
_entity_poly.pdbx_strand_id
1 'polypeptide(L)'
;MRFNGIFNSNVSRNKQMQTMIKHVPFDKSMYNPPIINLINNNRVQKQIQNIMSSTQIRPITNSLPTPTPVLENSDNKDDNKDQNKHHFIIVNKSSELLISNPFYYTYTTDVGCPEYRSIKTYHELSMQYNIFNKRYTNFSLKSFYEYYDDFNYEFYKNKYYNNDPNIDEISICKEYHEKGIYEKRLINNKIKIIVYTRPLDTECGGVIALHNLAKCINDLHSDIIYAKLFIYNGLTYTNNFCNNFANINEINDNTIVIYPEAIGGNPLNCKKVIRWILLALGKEMRKTYYTNWGINDLVYYFNSEPIFSNNPTKIDILYKMLPLLYLPKCDNLNIPRNNKCCHAIRKAEVIAYHNNMMIPYGSFEITRHHDQETCIGFFNTYSQFISYDPLTFLTIIAALCGCLSIVYPIKGVNKQQWLSTTAVAPYLLSKGLDNIYGIAYGFEDINYAKSTLHLVKDQWNDIINYYKEKYVRTFTEDMINYDNNLNKVSNIFY
;
A
#
# COMPACT_ATOMS: atom_id res chain seq x y z
N MET A 1 56.99 13.70 24.98
CA MET A 1 58.24 13.31 25.68
C MET A 1 57.84 12.40 26.82
N ARG A 2 57.81 11.09 26.56
CA ARG A 2 58.85 10.07 26.85
C ARG A 2 58.97 9.76 28.34
N PHE A 3 58.52 8.56 28.72
CA PHE A 3 59.32 7.60 29.48
C PHE A 3 58.82 6.16 29.21
N ASN A 4 59.75 5.33 28.71
CA ASN A 4 60.02 3.88 28.85
C ASN A 4 58.85 2.88 29.00
N GLY A 5 58.90 1.65 28.47
CA GLY A 5 59.95 0.91 27.80
C GLY A 5 59.49 -0.53 27.49
N ILE A 6 59.87 -0.99 26.31
CA ILE A 6 60.29 -2.35 25.90
C ILE A 6 59.79 -3.56 26.75
N PHE A 7 59.03 -4.46 26.12
CA PHE A 7 59.41 -5.88 26.05
C PHE A 7 58.91 -6.52 24.75
N ASN A 8 59.82 -7.29 24.15
CA ASN A 8 59.74 -7.92 22.85
C ASN A 8 59.25 -9.37 22.99
N SER A 9 58.77 -9.89 21.86
CA SER A 9 58.87 -11.28 21.39
C SER A 9 57.74 -12.29 21.70
N ASN A 10 57.16 -12.72 20.57
CA ASN A 10 56.91 -14.10 20.14
C ASN A 10 55.97 -14.98 20.96
N VAL A 11 54.98 -15.57 20.26
CA VAL A 11 54.94 -17.02 19.91
C VAL A 11 53.65 -17.28 19.13
N SER A 12 53.79 -17.96 18.00
CA SER A 12 52.67 -18.51 17.23
C SER A 12 52.10 -19.74 17.95
N ARG A 13 50.79 -19.95 17.88
CA ARG A 13 50.19 -21.26 17.52
C ARG A 13 48.67 -21.22 17.51
N ASN A 14 48.15 -21.60 16.34
CA ASN A 14 46.85 -22.22 16.14
C ASN A 14 46.50 -23.25 17.23
N LYS A 15 45.28 -23.15 17.75
CA LYS A 15 44.46 -24.34 18.05
C LYS A 15 42.97 -23.97 18.12
N GLN A 16 42.25 -24.58 17.18
CA GLN A 16 40.85 -25.02 17.22
C GLN A 16 40.06 -24.72 18.50
N MET A 17 38.98 -23.94 18.35
CA MET A 17 37.71 -24.24 19.02
C MET A 17 36.62 -24.29 17.94
N GLN A 18 36.36 -25.50 17.46
CA GLN A 18 35.06 -25.87 16.91
C GLN A 18 34.10 -25.92 18.09
N THR A 19 33.10 -25.04 18.11
CA THR A 19 31.94 -25.19 19.00
C THR A 19 30.72 -25.44 18.14
N MET A 20 30.16 -26.62 18.35
CA MET A 20 28.98 -27.17 17.68
C MET A 20 27.80 -26.21 17.80
N ILE A 21 27.40 -25.59 16.69
CA ILE A 21 26.02 -25.14 16.54
C ILE A 21 25.27 -26.35 15.99
N LYS A 22 24.49 -27.01 16.86
CA LYS A 22 23.51 -28.00 16.43
C LYS A 22 22.53 -27.29 15.50
N HIS A 23 22.60 -27.60 14.21
CA HIS A 23 21.55 -27.27 13.26
C HIS A 23 20.25 -27.95 13.71
N VAL A 24 19.33 -27.17 14.26
CA VAL A 24 17.92 -27.54 14.27
C VAL A 24 17.47 -27.50 12.80
N PRO A 25 16.98 -28.59 12.21
CA PRO A 25 16.50 -28.56 10.85
C PRO A 25 15.28 -27.64 10.80
N PHE A 26 15.42 -26.56 10.05
CA PHE A 26 14.34 -25.63 9.75
C PHE A 26 13.33 -26.36 8.86
N ASP A 27 12.12 -26.58 9.38
CA ASP A 27 11.05 -27.25 8.67
C ASP A 27 10.64 -26.41 7.45
N LYS A 28 10.79 -27.00 6.25
CA LYS A 28 10.42 -26.40 4.97
C LYS A 28 8.90 -26.37 4.74
N SER A 29 8.09 -26.89 5.65
CA SER A 29 6.63 -26.99 5.50
C SER A 29 5.85 -25.68 5.72
N MET A 30 6.48 -24.61 6.23
CA MET A 30 5.77 -23.37 6.58
C MET A 30 5.64 -22.31 5.46
N TYR A 31 6.24 -22.51 4.27
CA TYR A 31 6.09 -21.57 3.15
C TYR A 31 5.97 -22.31 1.81
N ASN A 32 4.83 -22.96 1.60
CA ASN A 32 4.29 -23.18 0.26
C ASN A 32 2.99 -22.37 0.15
N PRO A 33 2.78 -21.56 -0.90
CA PRO A 33 1.47 -21.01 -1.18
C PRO A 33 0.50 -22.18 -1.48
N PRO A 34 -0.72 -22.19 -0.95
CA PRO A 34 -1.62 -23.31 -1.17
C PRO A 34 -2.00 -23.40 -2.65
N ILE A 35 -1.60 -24.51 -3.27
CA ILE A 35 -2.24 -25.03 -4.48
C ILE A 35 -3.69 -25.37 -4.10
N ILE A 36 -4.62 -24.81 -4.87
CA ILE A 36 -6.07 -24.97 -4.72
C ILE A 36 -6.42 -26.46 -4.85
N ASN A 37 -6.97 -27.03 -3.78
CA ASN A 37 -7.84 -28.20 -3.84
C ASN A 37 -9.08 -27.93 -2.98
N LEU A 38 -10.20 -27.73 -3.67
CA LEU A 38 -11.54 -27.53 -3.12
C LEU A 38 -12.07 -28.84 -2.54
N ILE A 39 -12.18 -28.96 -1.21
CA ILE A 39 -13.14 -29.87 -0.57
C ILE A 39 -13.79 -29.21 0.67
N ASN A 40 -15.11 -29.07 0.57
CA ASN A 40 -16.18 -29.10 1.58
C ASN A 40 -15.98 -28.40 2.93
N ASN A 41 -16.59 -27.22 3.05
CA ASN A 41 -16.80 -26.56 4.34
C ASN A 41 -18.30 -26.51 4.68
N ASN A 42 -18.72 -27.33 5.65
CA ASN A 42 -20.11 -27.54 6.13
C ASN A 42 -20.79 -26.31 6.76
N ARG A 43 -20.15 -25.13 6.74
CA ARG A 43 -20.73 -23.88 7.26
C ARG A 43 -21.59 -23.14 6.24
N VAL A 44 -21.38 -23.36 4.94
CA VAL A 44 -22.15 -22.68 3.87
C VAL A 44 -23.53 -23.33 3.66
N GLN A 45 -23.66 -24.65 3.85
CA GLN A 45 -24.96 -25.33 3.71
C GLN A 45 -25.98 -24.91 4.79
N LYS A 46 -25.53 -24.55 5.99
CA LYS A 46 -26.41 -24.12 7.08
C LYS A 46 -27.02 -22.72 6.86
N GLN A 47 -26.39 -21.87 6.05
CA GLN A 47 -26.94 -20.55 5.70
C GLN A 47 -27.91 -20.62 4.52
N ILE A 48 -27.74 -21.58 3.59
CA ILE A 48 -28.66 -21.78 2.46
C ILE A 48 -29.98 -22.43 2.92
N GLN A 49 -29.95 -23.29 3.94
CA GLN A 49 -31.16 -23.93 4.48
C GLN A 49 -32.10 -22.96 5.22
N ASN A 50 -31.57 -21.86 5.76
CA ASN A 50 -32.36 -20.85 6.48
C ASN A 50 -33.03 -19.81 5.56
N ILE A 51 -32.64 -19.74 4.28
CA ILE A 51 -33.23 -18.82 3.29
C ILE A 51 -34.39 -19.48 2.53
N MET A 52 -34.48 -20.82 2.55
CA MET A 52 -35.51 -21.60 1.84
C MET A 52 -36.78 -21.88 2.65
N SER A 53 -36.92 -21.36 3.88
CA SER A 53 -38.05 -21.65 4.76
C SER A 53 -39.09 -20.53 4.90
N SER A 54 -39.04 -19.47 4.09
CA SER A 54 -40.01 -18.37 4.18
C SER A 54 -40.54 -17.92 2.82
N THR A 55 -41.36 -18.74 2.17
CA THR A 55 -42.40 -18.22 1.24
C THR A 55 -43.54 -19.22 1.13
N GLN A 56 -44.68 -18.89 1.76
CA GLN A 56 -45.95 -19.61 1.56
C GLN A 56 -46.60 -19.13 0.25
N ILE A 57 -47.03 -20.07 -0.60
CA ILE A 57 -47.98 -19.81 -1.69
C ILE A 57 -49.10 -20.86 -1.61
N ARG A 58 -50.35 -20.38 -1.63
CA ARG A 58 -51.60 -21.17 -1.61
C ARG A 58 -51.88 -21.80 -2.99
N PRO A 59 -52.60 -22.94 -3.07
CA PRO A 59 -52.87 -23.64 -4.31
C PRO A 59 -54.17 -23.17 -5.00
N ILE A 60 -54.18 -23.16 -6.33
CA ILE A 60 -55.40 -23.16 -7.15
C ILE A 60 -55.33 -24.32 -8.13
N THR A 61 -56.44 -25.04 -8.24
CA THR A 61 -56.67 -26.32 -8.92
C THR A 61 -57.09 -26.18 -10.40
N ASN A 62 -56.61 -27.14 -11.21
CA ASN A 62 -57.19 -27.82 -12.38
C ASN A 62 -58.13 -27.09 -13.36
N SER A 63 -57.78 -27.12 -14.66
CA SER A 63 -58.44 -27.99 -15.68
C SER A 63 -57.85 -27.82 -17.09
N LEU A 64 -57.74 -28.95 -17.80
CA LEU A 64 -57.41 -29.16 -19.22
C LEU A 64 -58.65 -28.93 -20.12
N PRO A 65 -58.51 -28.59 -21.43
CA PRO A 65 -58.45 -29.65 -22.45
C PRO A 65 -57.56 -29.38 -23.69
N THR A 66 -57.08 -30.46 -24.31
CA THR A 66 -56.45 -30.63 -25.65
C THR A 66 -57.49 -31.09 -26.70
N PRO A 67 -57.19 -31.38 -28.00
CA PRO A 67 -56.07 -31.04 -28.94
C PRO A 67 -56.61 -30.51 -30.31
N THR A 68 -55.85 -30.05 -31.33
CA THR A 68 -55.01 -30.75 -32.37
C THR A 68 -55.02 -29.84 -33.65
N PRO A 69 -54.29 -30.08 -34.78
CA PRO A 69 -52.88 -30.47 -35.04
C PRO A 69 -52.17 -29.59 -36.14
N VAL A 70 -50.96 -30.00 -36.59
CA VAL A 70 -50.33 -29.78 -37.95
C VAL A 70 -49.49 -28.47 -38.09
N LEU A 71 -48.21 -28.39 -38.53
CA LEU A 71 -47.23 -29.26 -39.22
C LEU A 71 -45.77 -28.75 -38.99
N GLU A 72 -44.81 -29.69 -38.91
CA GLU A 72 -43.42 -29.71 -39.46
C GLU A 72 -42.48 -28.49 -39.32
N ASN A 73 -41.39 -28.57 -38.54
CA ASN A 73 -40.07 -29.23 -38.77
C ASN A 73 -38.97 -28.19 -39.15
N SER A 74 -38.02 -27.97 -38.23
CA SER A 74 -36.60 -28.37 -38.36
C SER A 74 -35.65 -27.43 -37.60
N ASP A 75 -35.07 -28.01 -36.55
CA ASP A 75 -33.67 -28.02 -36.15
C ASP A 75 -32.75 -26.78 -36.15
N ASN A 76 -32.16 -26.64 -34.95
CA ASN A 76 -30.76 -26.30 -34.61
C ASN A 76 -30.35 -24.83 -34.36
N LYS A 77 -30.17 -24.57 -33.05
CA LYS A 77 -28.93 -24.13 -32.37
C LYS A 77 -28.16 -22.93 -32.94
N ASP A 78 -28.11 -21.82 -32.19
CA ASP A 78 -26.95 -21.52 -31.31
C ASP A 78 -27.09 -20.17 -30.60
N ASP A 79 -26.31 -20.06 -29.52
CA ASP A 79 -26.28 -19.06 -28.45
C ASP A 79 -26.20 -17.59 -28.88
N ASN A 80 -26.96 -16.74 -28.17
CA ASN A 80 -26.75 -15.30 -28.15
C ASN A 80 -27.04 -14.74 -26.73
N LYS A 81 -25.96 -14.41 -26.02
CA LYS A 81 -25.95 -13.45 -24.91
C LYS A 81 -24.78 -12.51 -25.10
N ASP A 82 -25.05 -11.35 -25.68
CA ASP A 82 -24.65 -10.07 -25.11
C ASP A 82 -25.32 -8.92 -25.87
N GLN A 83 -26.39 -8.42 -25.28
CA GLN A 83 -26.93 -7.11 -25.59
C GLN A 83 -26.35 -6.13 -24.57
N ASN A 84 -25.62 -5.11 -25.01
CA ASN A 84 -25.92 -3.74 -24.59
C ASN A 84 -25.22 -2.65 -25.43
N LYS A 85 -26.09 -1.86 -26.09
CA LYS A 85 -26.01 -0.43 -26.43
C LYS A 85 -25.00 0.01 -27.50
N HIS A 86 -25.38 -0.23 -28.76
CA HIS A 86 -25.06 0.66 -29.88
C HIS A 86 -26.23 1.62 -30.12
N HIS A 87 -25.96 2.92 -30.23
CA HIS A 87 -26.98 3.90 -30.61
C HIS A 87 -27.35 3.69 -32.10
N PHE A 88 -28.65 3.60 -32.37
CA PHE A 88 -29.19 3.47 -33.72
C PHE A 88 -29.37 4.86 -34.36
N ILE A 89 -28.93 5.01 -35.61
CA ILE A 89 -29.46 6.06 -36.50
C ILE A 89 -30.30 5.36 -37.57
N ILE A 90 -31.60 5.64 -37.57
CA ILE A 90 -32.50 5.28 -38.67
C ILE A 90 -32.30 6.35 -39.76
N VAL A 91 -31.83 5.96 -40.94
CA VAL A 91 -31.70 6.86 -42.08
C VAL A 91 -32.91 6.67 -43.00
N ASN A 92 -33.71 7.71 -43.15
CA ASN A 92 -34.78 7.74 -44.15
C ASN A 92 -34.24 8.40 -45.44
N LYS A 93 -34.54 7.78 -46.59
CA LYS A 93 -34.06 8.15 -47.93
C LYS A 93 -34.55 9.55 -48.35
N SER A 94 -33.62 10.47 -48.60
CA SER A 94 -33.59 11.31 -49.81
C SER A 94 -32.28 12.10 -49.91
N SER A 95 -31.94 12.45 -51.15
CA SER A 95 -30.65 12.89 -51.69
C SER A 95 -30.11 14.24 -51.19
N GLU A 96 -28.78 14.32 -51.15
CA GLU A 96 -27.96 15.55 -51.29
C GLU A 96 -28.22 16.73 -50.35
N LEU A 97 -28.47 16.48 -49.06
CA LEU A 97 -28.34 17.53 -48.04
C LEU A 97 -26.86 17.69 -47.64
N LEU A 98 -26.29 18.87 -47.93
CA LEU A 98 -25.07 19.36 -47.29
C LEU A 98 -25.30 19.37 -45.78
N ILE A 99 -24.39 18.74 -45.05
CA ILE A 99 -24.47 18.68 -43.60
C ILE A 99 -23.97 20.03 -43.08
N SER A 100 -24.81 20.77 -42.36
CA SER A 100 -24.49 22.12 -41.86
C SER A 100 -23.35 22.15 -40.84
N ASN A 101 -22.92 20.99 -40.34
CA ASN A 101 -21.70 20.80 -39.56
C ASN A 101 -20.96 19.54 -40.05
N PRO A 102 -19.67 19.62 -40.42
CA PRO A 102 -18.93 18.44 -40.87
C PRO A 102 -18.89 17.37 -39.77
N PHE A 103 -19.31 16.15 -40.09
CA PHE A 103 -19.14 15.01 -39.20
C PHE A 103 -17.68 14.57 -39.20
N TYR A 104 -17.10 14.43 -38.00
CA TYR A 104 -15.80 13.82 -37.79
C TYR A 104 -16.03 12.44 -37.18
N TYR A 105 -15.48 11.41 -37.82
CA TYR A 105 -15.51 10.03 -37.32
C TYR A 105 -14.09 9.47 -37.33
N THR A 106 -13.86 8.54 -36.42
CA THR A 106 -12.63 7.76 -36.33
C THR A 106 -12.96 6.30 -36.68
N TYR A 107 -12.06 5.63 -37.40
CA TYR A 107 -12.11 4.19 -37.61
C TYR A 107 -10.72 3.61 -37.32
N THR A 108 -10.68 2.42 -36.72
CA THR A 108 -9.43 1.70 -36.45
C THR A 108 -9.14 0.77 -37.62
N THR A 109 -8.01 0.99 -38.30
CA THR A 109 -7.44 -0.01 -39.21
C THR A 109 -6.74 -1.09 -38.40
N ASP A 110 -6.48 -2.26 -38.99
CA ASP A 110 -5.76 -3.38 -38.35
C ASP A 110 -4.34 -3.02 -37.86
N VAL A 111 -3.88 -1.78 -38.12
CA VAL A 111 -2.58 -1.22 -37.75
C VAL A 111 -2.67 -0.22 -36.58
N GLY A 112 -3.84 -0.01 -35.97
CA GLY A 112 -3.97 0.66 -34.67
C GLY A 112 -3.94 2.20 -34.66
N CYS A 113 -3.84 2.88 -35.80
CA CYS A 113 -3.95 4.35 -35.88
C CYS A 113 -5.35 4.79 -36.35
N PRO A 114 -6.09 5.63 -35.60
CA PRO A 114 -7.30 6.26 -36.08
C PRO A 114 -6.98 7.38 -37.09
N GLU A 115 -7.54 7.29 -38.29
CA GLU A 115 -7.52 8.40 -39.28
C GLU A 115 -8.82 9.21 -39.18
N TYR A 116 -8.71 10.55 -39.13
CA TYR A 116 -9.86 11.43 -39.32
C TYR A 116 -10.09 11.71 -40.79
N ARG A 117 -11.32 11.48 -41.26
CA ARG A 117 -11.79 11.98 -42.55
C ARG A 117 -12.98 12.89 -42.32
N SER A 118 -12.94 14.11 -42.87
CA SER A 118 -14.14 14.94 -42.92
C SER A 118 -15.08 14.35 -43.96
N ILE A 119 -16.27 13.91 -43.55
CA ILE A 119 -17.34 13.63 -44.51
C ILE A 119 -18.15 14.88 -44.72
N LYS A 120 -18.31 15.25 -45.99
CA LYS A 120 -19.08 16.44 -46.38
C LYS A 120 -20.50 16.08 -46.81
N THR A 121 -20.76 14.80 -47.10
CA THR A 121 -22.06 14.35 -47.62
C THR A 121 -22.54 13.05 -46.99
N TYR A 122 -23.86 12.88 -46.89
CA TYR A 122 -24.48 11.62 -46.44
C TYR A 122 -24.07 10.40 -47.29
N HIS A 123 -23.77 10.61 -48.58
CA HIS A 123 -23.31 9.55 -49.46
C HIS A 123 -21.94 9.01 -49.04
N GLU A 124 -20.98 9.89 -48.72
CA GLU A 124 -19.66 9.45 -48.26
C GLU A 124 -19.76 8.68 -46.92
N LEU A 125 -20.66 9.09 -46.03
CA LEU A 125 -20.94 8.38 -44.77
C LEU A 125 -21.49 6.98 -44.99
N SER A 126 -22.46 6.85 -45.89
CA SER A 126 -23.05 5.57 -46.24
C SER A 126 -22.02 4.62 -46.88
N MET A 127 -21.14 5.12 -47.76
CA MET A 127 -20.08 4.29 -48.35
C MET A 127 -19.08 3.80 -47.31
N GLN A 128 -18.61 4.68 -46.44
CA GLN A 128 -17.65 4.33 -45.39
C GLN A 128 -18.26 3.31 -44.42
N TYR A 129 -19.53 3.52 -44.02
CA TYR A 129 -20.28 2.59 -43.18
C TYR A 129 -20.32 1.16 -43.72
N ASN A 130 -20.50 1.01 -45.03
CA ASN A 130 -20.53 -0.30 -45.70
C ASN A 130 -19.15 -0.96 -45.80
N ILE A 131 -18.06 -0.17 -45.90
CA ILE A 131 -16.69 -0.68 -46.02
C ILE A 131 -16.19 -1.22 -44.67
N PHE A 132 -16.43 -0.50 -43.57
CA PHE A 132 -15.82 -0.78 -42.27
C PHE A 132 -16.73 -1.43 -41.23
N ASN A 133 -17.93 -1.85 -41.66
CA ASN A 133 -18.88 -2.68 -40.91
C ASN A 133 -18.99 -2.32 -39.40
N LYS A 134 -19.64 -1.17 -39.12
CA LYS A 134 -20.18 -0.74 -37.82
C LYS A 134 -19.25 -0.21 -36.72
N ARG A 135 -18.03 0.27 -36.99
CA ARG A 135 -17.23 0.93 -35.93
C ARG A 135 -17.09 2.43 -36.16
N TYR A 136 -18.15 3.17 -35.84
CA TYR A 136 -18.08 4.63 -35.74
C TYR A 136 -18.68 5.09 -34.42
N THR A 137 -17.91 5.90 -33.70
CA THR A 137 -18.41 6.72 -32.61
C THR A 137 -18.48 8.16 -33.10
N ASN A 138 -19.65 8.79 -32.99
CA ASN A 138 -19.77 10.24 -33.23
C ASN A 138 -18.80 10.97 -32.30
N PHE A 139 -17.89 11.79 -32.86
CA PHE A 139 -17.03 12.64 -32.05
C PHE A 139 -17.83 13.86 -31.59
N SER A 140 -18.33 13.81 -30.36
CA SER A 140 -18.87 14.95 -29.62
C SER A 140 -17.97 15.25 -28.43
N LEU A 141 -18.00 16.48 -27.89
CA LEU A 141 -17.30 16.78 -26.63
C LEU A 141 -17.73 15.82 -25.52
N LYS A 142 -19.04 15.54 -25.42
CA LYS A 142 -19.59 14.60 -24.45
C LYS A 142 -18.96 13.20 -24.59
N SER A 143 -18.98 12.61 -25.78
CA SER A 143 -18.39 11.28 -26.02
C SER A 143 -16.88 11.29 -25.87
N PHE A 144 -16.21 12.41 -26.16
CA PHE A 144 -14.79 12.57 -25.93
C PHE A 144 -14.47 12.51 -24.44
N TYR A 145 -15.18 13.26 -23.59
CA TYR A 145 -14.98 13.22 -22.13
C TYR A 145 -15.43 11.89 -21.51
N GLU A 146 -16.41 11.20 -22.10
CA GLU A 146 -16.77 9.83 -21.70
C GLU A 146 -15.66 8.80 -22.04
N TYR A 147 -14.92 9.04 -23.13
CA TYR A 147 -13.84 8.16 -23.59
C TYR A 147 -12.49 8.50 -22.93
N TYR A 148 -12.19 9.78 -22.77
CA TYR A 148 -11.03 10.35 -22.08
C TYR A 148 -11.49 10.95 -20.76
N ASP A 149 -11.85 10.08 -19.83
CA ASP A 149 -12.20 10.46 -18.45
C ASP A 149 -11.04 11.17 -17.73
N ASP A 150 -9.86 11.11 -18.33
CA ASP A 150 -8.62 11.68 -17.87
C ASP A 150 -8.23 13.02 -18.48
N PHE A 151 -8.99 13.57 -19.42
CA PHE A 151 -8.69 14.85 -20.06
C PHE A 151 -9.31 16.03 -19.30
N ASN A 152 -8.49 17.05 -18.98
CA ASN A 152 -8.93 18.35 -18.43
C ASN A 152 -8.57 19.48 -19.43
N TYR A 153 -9.61 20.03 -20.05
CA TYR A 153 -9.44 21.07 -21.06
C TYR A 153 -8.61 22.27 -20.58
N GLU A 154 -8.88 22.80 -19.39
CA GLU A 154 -8.18 23.98 -18.86
C GLU A 154 -6.68 23.74 -18.67
N PHE A 155 -6.29 22.58 -18.13
CA PHE A 155 -4.87 22.22 -18.01
C PHE A 155 -4.19 22.11 -19.38
N TYR A 156 -4.82 21.40 -20.33
CA TYR A 156 -4.21 21.17 -21.63
C TYR A 156 -4.08 22.48 -22.41
N LYS A 157 -5.12 23.33 -22.35
CA LYS A 157 -5.14 24.67 -22.93
C LYS A 157 -4.04 25.56 -22.35
N ASN A 158 -3.89 25.57 -21.03
CA ASN A 158 -2.84 26.35 -20.37
C ASN A 158 -1.44 25.85 -20.76
N LYS A 159 -1.19 24.54 -20.66
CA LYS A 159 0.14 23.96 -20.84
C LYS A 159 0.67 24.05 -22.28
N TYR A 160 -0.18 23.80 -23.28
CA TYR A 160 0.27 23.69 -24.67
C TYR A 160 -0.08 24.90 -25.53
N TYR A 161 -1.01 25.75 -25.08
CA TYR A 161 -1.47 26.92 -25.83
C TYR A 161 -1.42 28.22 -25.03
N ASN A 162 -0.83 28.24 -23.83
CA ASN A 162 -0.71 29.44 -22.98
C ASN A 162 -2.04 30.19 -22.79
N ASN A 163 -3.14 29.46 -22.67
CA ASN A 163 -4.50 30.02 -22.59
C ASN A 163 -4.92 30.89 -23.80
N ASP A 164 -4.45 30.57 -25.02
CA ASP A 164 -4.87 31.29 -26.24
C ASP A 164 -6.40 31.36 -26.34
N PRO A 165 -7.00 32.57 -26.34
CA PRO A 165 -8.45 32.70 -26.41
C PRO A 165 -9.03 32.27 -27.77
N ASN A 166 -8.19 32.18 -28.81
CA ASN A 166 -8.64 31.89 -30.18
C ASN A 166 -8.73 30.40 -30.49
N ILE A 167 -8.17 29.53 -29.64
CA ILE A 167 -8.32 28.08 -29.82
C ILE A 167 -9.56 27.56 -29.11
N ASP A 168 -10.42 26.89 -29.88
CA ASP A 168 -11.64 26.28 -29.38
C ASP A 168 -11.39 24.89 -28.76
N GLU A 169 -12.29 24.50 -27.86
CA GLU A 169 -12.20 23.25 -27.11
C GLU A 169 -12.19 22.00 -28.00
N ILE A 170 -12.93 22.01 -29.11
CA ILE A 170 -12.99 20.87 -30.03
C ILE A 170 -11.64 20.68 -30.71
N SER A 171 -10.98 21.77 -31.12
CA SER A 171 -9.64 21.72 -31.70
C SER A 171 -8.61 21.14 -30.72
N ILE A 172 -8.68 21.52 -29.45
CA ILE A 172 -7.80 20.97 -28.41
C ILE A 172 -8.06 19.48 -28.18
N CYS A 173 -9.32 19.07 -28.05
CA CYS A 173 -9.71 17.67 -27.88
C CYS A 173 -9.26 16.80 -29.07
N LYS A 174 -9.33 17.32 -30.30
CA LYS A 174 -8.83 16.63 -31.50
C LYS A 174 -7.32 16.45 -31.46
N GLU A 175 -6.56 17.50 -31.17
CA GLU A 175 -5.11 17.36 -31.08
C GLU A 175 -4.69 16.39 -29.97
N TYR A 176 -5.41 16.39 -28.84
CA TYR A 176 -5.20 15.41 -27.77
C TYR A 176 -5.43 13.97 -28.25
N HIS A 177 -6.52 13.73 -28.99
CA HIS A 177 -6.84 12.42 -29.54
C HIS A 177 -5.77 11.96 -30.55
N GLU A 178 -5.36 12.85 -31.45
CA GLU A 178 -4.43 12.55 -32.54
C GLU A 178 -2.99 12.35 -32.06
N LYS A 179 -2.55 13.19 -31.13
CA LYS A 179 -1.14 13.28 -30.72
C LYS A 179 -0.96 13.11 -29.23
N GLY A 180 -1.85 13.69 -28.43
CA GLY A 180 -1.74 13.71 -26.98
C GLY A 180 -1.62 12.33 -26.34
N ILE A 181 -2.31 11.32 -26.88
CA ILE A 181 -2.22 9.93 -26.39
C ILE A 181 -0.82 9.34 -26.63
N TYR A 182 -0.31 9.45 -27.85
CA TYR A 182 0.98 8.89 -28.25
C TYR A 182 2.15 9.62 -27.62
N GLU A 183 2.00 10.93 -27.42
CA GLU A 183 2.98 11.80 -26.80
C GLU A 183 2.86 11.87 -25.27
N LYS A 184 1.99 11.04 -24.65
CA LYS A 184 1.76 10.99 -23.20
C LYS A 184 1.36 12.34 -22.59
N ARG A 185 0.65 13.16 -23.36
CA ARG A 185 0.15 14.48 -22.93
C ARG A 185 -1.18 14.40 -22.18
N LEU A 186 -1.50 13.25 -21.55
CA LEU A 186 -2.74 13.03 -20.79
C LEU A 186 -2.79 13.85 -19.49
N ILE A 187 -3.99 14.04 -18.93
CA ILE A 187 -4.18 14.75 -17.64
C ILE A 187 -4.35 13.81 -16.44
N ASN A 188 -4.68 12.53 -16.62
CA ASN A 188 -4.33 11.53 -15.58
C ASN A 188 -2.82 11.19 -15.59
N ASN A 189 -1.99 12.18 -15.86
CA ASN A 189 -0.57 12.23 -15.53
C ASN A 189 -0.31 12.23 -14.02
N LYS A 190 -1.36 12.15 -13.19
CA LYS A 190 -1.13 11.83 -11.80
C LYS A 190 -0.40 10.50 -11.71
N ILE A 191 0.80 10.51 -11.16
CA ILE A 191 1.57 9.32 -10.89
C ILE A 191 0.74 8.47 -9.94
N LYS A 192 0.34 7.31 -10.46
CA LYS A 192 -0.44 6.33 -9.72
C LYS A 192 0.53 5.52 -8.88
N ILE A 193 0.43 5.67 -7.57
CA ILE A 193 1.14 4.81 -6.62
C ILE A 193 0.20 3.68 -6.21
N ILE A 194 0.63 2.45 -6.45
CA ILE A 194 -0.08 1.26 -5.99
C ILE A 194 0.68 0.67 -4.82
N VAL A 195 0.05 0.62 -3.65
CA VAL A 195 0.59 -0.04 -2.47
C VAL A 195 0.12 -1.49 -2.46
N TYR A 196 1.01 -2.43 -2.76
CA TYR A 196 0.73 -3.86 -2.72
C TYR A 196 0.73 -4.34 -1.27
N THR A 197 -0.39 -4.88 -0.80
CA THR A 197 -0.51 -5.29 0.60
C THR A 197 -1.54 -6.40 0.81
N ARG A 198 -1.62 -6.90 2.05
CA ARG A 198 -2.65 -7.85 2.50
C ARG A 198 -3.94 -7.10 2.87
N PRO A 199 -5.08 -7.81 3.01
CA PRO A 199 -6.24 -7.24 3.68
C PRO A 199 -5.83 -6.64 5.03
N LEU A 200 -6.52 -5.57 5.43
CA LEU A 200 -6.21 -4.81 6.63
C LEU A 200 -6.29 -5.75 7.83
N ASP A 201 -5.17 -5.85 8.53
CA ASP A 201 -5.00 -6.62 9.75
C ASP A 201 -4.42 -5.66 10.78
N THR A 202 -5.24 -5.29 11.78
CA THR A 202 -4.83 -4.36 12.83
C THR A 202 -3.78 -4.94 13.77
N GLU A 203 -3.52 -6.24 13.70
CA GLU A 203 -2.50 -6.92 14.49
C GLU A 203 -1.15 -6.96 13.78
N CYS A 204 -1.10 -6.55 12.51
CA CYS A 204 0.11 -6.50 11.71
C CYS A 204 0.55 -5.05 11.44
N GLY A 205 1.53 -4.58 12.20
CA GLY A 205 2.06 -3.20 12.07
C GLY A 205 2.55 -2.86 10.66
N GLY A 206 3.11 -3.83 9.91
CA GLY A 206 3.52 -3.62 8.52
C GLY A 206 2.34 -3.40 7.57
N VAL A 207 1.23 -4.12 7.79
CA VAL A 207 -0.01 -3.91 7.03
C VAL A 207 -0.59 -2.53 7.36
N ILE A 208 -0.71 -2.18 8.64
CA ILE A 208 -1.17 -0.84 9.05
C ILE A 208 -0.31 0.26 8.41
N ALA A 209 1.02 0.14 8.46
CA ALA A 209 1.94 1.11 7.89
C ALA A 209 1.69 1.33 6.39
N LEU A 210 1.55 0.26 5.60
CA LEU A 210 1.28 0.35 4.16
C LEU A 210 -0.10 0.94 3.84
N HIS A 211 -1.13 0.54 4.60
CA HIS A 211 -2.46 1.16 4.48
C HIS A 211 -2.41 2.65 4.79
N ASN A 212 -1.69 3.02 5.85
CA ASN A 212 -1.49 4.41 6.25
C ASN A 212 -0.66 5.20 5.24
N LEU A 213 0.30 4.60 4.54
CA LEU A 213 1.03 5.27 3.45
C LEU A 213 0.09 5.74 2.35
N ALA A 214 -0.82 4.87 1.89
CA ALA A 214 -1.80 5.24 0.88
C ALA A 214 -2.68 6.40 1.37
N LYS A 215 -3.09 6.38 2.64
CA LYS A 215 -3.78 7.51 3.27
C LYS A 215 -2.94 8.78 3.25
N CYS A 216 -1.71 8.73 3.76
CA CYS A 216 -0.84 9.91 3.88
C CYS A 216 -0.54 10.56 2.52
N ILE A 217 -0.31 9.76 1.47
CA ILE A 217 -0.11 10.28 0.11
C ILE A 217 -1.35 11.03 -0.38
N ASN A 218 -2.54 10.44 -0.19
CA ASN A 218 -3.80 11.07 -0.62
C ASN A 218 -4.14 12.31 0.21
N ASP A 219 -3.87 12.30 1.52
CA ASP A 219 -4.08 13.44 2.44
C ASP A 219 -3.10 14.61 2.18
N LEU A 220 -2.02 14.41 1.43
CA LEU A 220 -1.18 15.52 0.97
C LEU A 220 -1.85 16.32 -0.16
N HIS A 221 -3.00 15.86 -0.67
CA HIS A 221 -3.82 16.52 -1.70
C HIS A 221 -3.00 16.98 -2.91
N SER A 222 -2.14 16.08 -3.43
CA SER A 222 -1.34 16.38 -4.61
C SER A 222 -2.18 16.34 -5.89
N ASP A 223 -2.02 17.36 -6.72
CA ASP A 223 -2.55 17.37 -8.10
C ASP A 223 -1.74 16.47 -9.03
N ILE A 224 -0.62 15.91 -8.56
CA ILE A 224 0.34 15.14 -9.37
C ILE A 224 0.43 13.68 -8.90
N ILE A 225 0.06 13.35 -7.66
CA ILE A 225 0.21 11.99 -7.13
C ILE A 225 -1.07 11.57 -6.41
N TYR A 226 -1.45 10.31 -6.57
CA TYR A 226 -2.41 9.65 -5.69
C TYR A 226 -2.01 8.21 -5.45
N ALA A 227 -2.54 7.64 -4.38
CA ALA A 227 -2.31 6.25 -4.00
C ALA A 227 -3.58 5.42 -4.01
N LYS A 228 -3.46 4.17 -4.44
CA LYS A 228 -4.45 3.11 -4.33
C LYS A 228 -3.85 1.89 -3.64
N LEU A 229 -4.70 1.08 -3.03
CA LEU A 229 -4.32 -0.22 -2.48
C LEU A 229 -4.49 -1.31 -3.54
N PHE A 230 -3.52 -2.22 -3.65
CA PHE A 230 -3.70 -3.47 -4.37
C PHE A 230 -3.64 -4.62 -3.36
N ILE A 231 -4.78 -5.25 -3.11
CA ILE A 231 -4.87 -6.38 -2.20
C ILE A 231 -4.63 -7.65 -3.00
N TYR A 232 -3.64 -8.46 -2.60
CA TYR A 232 -3.18 -9.60 -3.40
C TYR A 232 -4.25 -10.65 -3.74
N ASN A 233 -5.35 -10.71 -2.98
CA ASN A 233 -6.48 -11.62 -3.22
C ASN A 233 -7.69 -10.93 -3.89
N GLY A 234 -7.53 -9.68 -4.34
CA GLY A 234 -8.56 -8.92 -5.03
C GLY A 234 -9.70 -8.41 -4.12
N LEU A 235 -9.60 -8.56 -2.80
CA LEU A 235 -10.64 -8.08 -1.89
C LEU A 235 -10.70 -6.55 -1.86
N THR A 236 -11.92 -6.02 -1.82
CA THR A 236 -12.22 -4.60 -1.62
C THR A 236 -13.13 -4.46 -0.41
N TYR A 237 -12.89 -3.46 0.44
CA TYR A 237 -13.67 -3.23 1.66
C TYR A 237 -13.48 -1.80 2.18
N THR A 238 -14.37 -1.34 3.03
CA THR A 238 -14.25 -0.01 3.64
C THR A 238 -13.38 -0.06 4.90
N ASN A 239 -12.46 0.90 5.03
CA ASN A 239 -11.64 1.13 6.20
C ASN A 239 -11.29 2.63 6.36
N ASN A 240 -10.60 2.97 7.45
CA ASN A 240 -10.28 4.36 7.81
C ASN A 240 -9.01 4.92 7.13
N PHE A 241 -8.28 4.08 6.38
CA PHE A 241 -7.03 4.47 5.72
C PHE A 241 -7.27 4.84 4.26
N CYS A 242 -7.67 3.86 3.45
CA CYS A 242 -7.88 4.05 2.02
C CYS A 242 -8.94 3.07 1.52
N ASN A 243 -9.94 3.63 0.82
CA ASN A 243 -11.03 2.88 0.20
C ASN A 243 -10.89 2.78 -1.33
N ASN A 244 -9.78 3.31 -1.87
CA ASN A 244 -9.48 3.30 -3.29
C ASN A 244 -8.62 2.08 -3.60
N PHE A 245 -9.24 1.05 -4.16
CA PHE A 245 -8.56 -0.18 -4.56
C PHE A 245 -8.25 -0.15 -6.05
N ALA A 246 -7.05 -0.62 -6.41
CA ALA A 246 -6.63 -0.80 -7.79
C ALA A 246 -6.88 -2.24 -8.23
N ASN A 247 -7.27 -2.42 -9.50
CA ASN A 247 -7.27 -3.72 -10.16
C ASN A 247 -6.06 -3.87 -11.11
N ILE A 248 -5.83 -5.09 -11.60
CA ILE A 248 -4.66 -5.39 -12.46
C ILE A 248 -4.68 -4.60 -13.78
N ASN A 249 -5.86 -4.31 -14.32
CA ASN A 249 -6.01 -3.59 -15.59
C ASN A 249 -5.69 -2.10 -15.46
N GLU A 250 -5.61 -1.58 -14.23
CA GLU A 250 -5.23 -0.21 -13.96
C GLU A 250 -3.72 0.02 -13.95
N ILE A 251 -2.93 -1.06 -14.01
CA ILE A 251 -1.47 -1.00 -13.96
C ILE A 251 -0.94 -0.74 -15.37
N ASN A 252 -0.19 0.34 -15.51
CA ASN A 252 0.43 0.73 -16.77
C ASN A 252 1.88 1.21 -16.55
N ASP A 253 2.53 1.64 -17.63
CA ASP A 253 3.92 2.09 -17.62
C ASP A 253 4.20 3.30 -16.71
N ASN A 254 3.18 4.08 -16.37
CA ASN A 254 3.30 5.24 -15.48
C ASN A 254 2.94 4.92 -14.01
N THR A 255 2.63 3.65 -13.73
CA THR A 255 2.28 3.18 -12.39
C THR A 255 3.53 2.81 -11.62
N ILE A 256 3.65 3.32 -10.39
CA ILE A 256 4.70 2.94 -9.44
C ILE A 256 4.09 1.98 -8.42
N VAL A 257 4.68 0.79 -8.26
CA VAL A 257 4.21 -0.21 -7.30
C VAL A 257 5.16 -0.31 -6.12
N ILE A 258 4.60 -0.24 -4.92
CA ILE A 258 5.32 -0.47 -3.65
C ILE A 258 5.06 -1.88 -3.19
N TYR A 259 6.12 -2.66 -2.99
CA TYR A 259 6.07 -3.98 -2.40
C TYR A 259 6.72 -3.98 -1.01
N PRO A 260 6.10 -4.64 -0.01
CA PRO A 260 6.79 -4.94 1.25
C PRO A 260 7.94 -5.91 1.03
N GLU A 261 8.87 -5.96 1.98
CA GLU A 261 10.11 -6.72 1.86
C GLU A 261 9.89 -8.21 1.57
N ALA A 262 8.80 -8.78 2.07
CA ALA A 262 8.46 -10.19 1.91
C ALA A 262 8.12 -10.58 0.47
N ILE A 263 7.81 -9.63 -0.42
CA ILE A 263 7.41 -9.92 -1.79
C ILE A 263 8.63 -9.99 -2.70
N GLY A 264 8.93 -11.19 -3.17
CA GLY A 264 9.96 -11.43 -4.19
C GLY A 264 9.45 -11.15 -5.60
N GLY A 265 10.36 -10.84 -6.52
CA GLY A 265 10.04 -10.57 -7.92
C GLY A 265 9.15 -9.34 -8.11
N ASN A 266 8.50 -9.26 -9.26
CA ASN A 266 7.57 -8.18 -9.60
C ASN A 266 6.23 -8.78 -10.03
N PRO A 267 5.38 -9.19 -9.06
CA PRO A 267 4.14 -9.92 -9.36
C PRO A 267 3.18 -9.21 -10.30
N LEU A 268 3.21 -7.87 -10.32
CA LEU A 268 2.36 -7.04 -11.16
C LEU A 268 3.02 -6.62 -12.48
N ASN A 269 4.22 -7.13 -12.77
CA ASN A 269 4.99 -6.85 -13.98
C ASN A 269 5.10 -5.34 -14.33
N CYS A 270 5.17 -4.49 -13.31
CA CYS A 270 5.22 -3.04 -13.49
C CYS A 270 6.64 -2.55 -13.81
N LYS A 271 6.76 -1.43 -14.52
CA LYS A 271 8.09 -0.89 -14.88
C LYS A 271 8.81 -0.18 -13.72
N LYS A 272 8.04 0.41 -12.80
CA LYS A 272 8.55 1.21 -11.69
C LYS A 272 8.18 0.56 -10.36
N VAL A 273 9.19 0.06 -9.66
CA VAL A 273 9.04 -0.70 -8.42
C VAL A 273 9.74 -0.01 -7.25
N ILE A 274 9.13 -0.08 -6.07
CA ILE A 274 9.74 0.28 -4.80
C ILE A 274 9.69 -0.91 -3.86
N ARG A 275 10.81 -1.16 -3.17
CA ARG A 275 10.94 -2.11 -2.07
C ARG A 275 10.91 -1.34 -0.77
N TRP A 276 9.82 -1.50 -0.02
CA TRP A 276 9.70 -0.95 1.32
C TRP A 276 10.12 -2.01 2.34
N ILE A 277 11.13 -1.70 3.14
CA ILE A 277 11.77 -2.63 4.06
C ILE A 277 11.40 -2.27 5.49
N LEU A 278 10.49 -3.05 6.09
CA LEU A 278 10.14 -2.90 7.50
C LEU A 278 11.25 -3.42 8.43
N LEU A 279 11.84 -4.56 8.09
CA LEU A 279 12.88 -5.24 8.84
C LEU A 279 14.12 -5.47 7.99
N ALA A 280 15.30 -5.17 8.54
CA ALA A 280 16.59 -5.51 7.94
C ALA A 280 16.64 -6.93 7.34
N LEU A 281 17.16 -7.02 6.11
CA LEU A 281 17.51 -8.31 5.52
C LEU A 281 18.52 -9.04 6.43
N GLY A 282 18.32 -10.34 6.60
CA GLY A 282 19.10 -11.18 7.51
C GLY A 282 18.48 -11.35 8.90
N LYS A 283 17.40 -10.62 9.24
CA LYS A 283 16.64 -10.83 10.48
C LYS A 283 15.56 -11.90 10.31
N GLU A 284 14.47 -11.57 9.63
CA GLU A 284 13.38 -12.53 9.34
C GLU A 284 13.54 -13.17 7.96
N MET A 285 14.09 -12.42 7.00
CA MET A 285 14.40 -12.92 5.66
C MET A 285 15.89 -13.15 5.49
N ARG A 286 16.27 -14.00 4.52
CA ARG A 286 17.68 -14.21 4.17
C ARG A 286 18.32 -12.90 3.71
N LYS A 287 19.59 -12.69 4.08
CA LYS A 287 20.34 -11.50 3.65
C LYS A 287 20.38 -11.35 2.13
N THR A 288 20.39 -12.45 1.39
CA THR A 288 20.42 -12.49 -0.08
C THR A 288 19.04 -12.35 -0.73
N TYR A 289 17.96 -12.10 0.02
CA TYR A 289 16.62 -12.07 -0.57
C TYR A 289 16.46 -10.96 -1.63
N TYR A 290 17.27 -9.90 -1.56
CA TYR A 290 17.33 -8.84 -2.56
C TYR A 290 17.69 -9.33 -3.97
N THR A 291 18.30 -10.52 -4.13
CA THR A 291 18.62 -11.07 -5.45
C THR A 291 17.37 -11.42 -6.27
N ASN A 292 16.20 -11.48 -5.61
CA ASN A 292 14.91 -11.65 -6.27
C ASN A 292 14.27 -10.33 -6.71
N TRP A 293 14.90 -9.19 -6.44
CA TRP A 293 14.39 -7.86 -6.81
C TRP A 293 15.05 -7.36 -8.09
N GLY A 294 14.38 -6.45 -8.79
CA GLY A 294 14.94 -5.81 -9.98
C GLY A 294 16.09 -4.90 -9.57
N ILE A 295 17.18 -4.90 -10.34
CA ILE A 295 18.36 -4.06 -10.05
C ILE A 295 18.04 -2.56 -10.04
N ASN A 296 16.99 -2.15 -10.76
CA ASN A 296 16.53 -0.77 -10.87
C ASN A 296 15.42 -0.42 -9.86
N ASP A 297 14.97 -1.37 -9.04
CA ASP A 297 13.94 -1.11 -8.03
C ASP A 297 14.50 -0.10 -7.01
N LEU A 298 13.70 0.89 -6.60
CA LEU A 298 14.07 1.80 -5.52
C LEU A 298 13.89 1.11 -4.17
N VAL A 299 14.68 1.50 -3.18
CA VAL A 299 14.64 0.92 -1.83
C VAL A 299 14.40 2.00 -0.78
N TYR A 300 13.41 1.78 0.09
CA TYR A 300 13.12 2.62 1.24
C TYR A 300 13.05 1.78 2.51
N TYR A 301 13.52 2.33 3.62
CA TYR A 301 13.59 1.65 4.92
C TYR A 301 12.62 2.28 5.92
N PHE A 302 11.87 1.47 6.66
CA PHE A 302 11.00 1.97 7.72
C PHE A 302 11.81 2.49 8.91
N ASN A 303 12.86 1.77 9.31
CA ASN A 303 13.74 2.15 10.42
C ASN A 303 15.13 2.54 9.92
N SER A 304 15.89 3.23 10.78
CA SER A 304 17.33 3.36 10.59
C SER A 304 17.99 1.98 10.71
N GLU A 305 18.72 1.58 9.68
CA GLU A 305 19.46 0.32 9.67
C GLU A 305 20.95 0.58 9.95
N PRO A 306 21.74 -0.41 10.43
CA PRO A 306 23.17 -0.24 10.69
C PRO A 306 23.97 0.32 9.50
N ILE A 307 23.48 0.14 8.27
CA ILE A 307 24.10 0.69 7.07
C ILE A 307 24.11 2.23 7.06
N PHE A 308 23.13 2.88 7.71
CA PHE A 308 23.00 4.34 7.80
C PHE A 308 24.12 4.93 8.66
N SER A 309 24.28 4.42 9.88
CA SER A 309 25.32 4.88 10.80
C SER A 309 26.72 4.60 10.29
N ASN A 310 26.92 3.50 9.57
CA ASN A 310 28.19 3.17 8.93
C ASN A 310 28.51 4.04 7.70
N ASN A 311 27.51 4.74 7.13
CA ASN A 311 27.66 5.50 5.90
C ASN A 311 26.82 6.80 5.93
N PRO A 312 27.12 7.73 6.85
CA PRO A 312 26.28 8.91 7.08
C PRO A 312 26.17 9.83 5.85
N THR A 313 27.20 9.89 5.01
CA THR A 313 27.23 10.72 3.79
C THR A 313 26.31 10.20 2.67
N LYS A 314 25.81 8.97 2.80
CA LYS A 314 24.91 8.33 1.83
C LYS A 314 23.43 8.42 2.25
N ILE A 315 23.14 8.89 3.46
CA ILE A 315 21.78 9.12 3.95
C ILE A 315 21.09 10.17 3.07
N ASP A 316 19.81 9.99 2.79
CA ASP A 316 18.98 10.83 1.92
C ASP A 316 19.39 10.88 0.44
N ILE A 317 20.48 10.19 0.06
CA ILE A 317 20.93 10.00 -1.33
C ILE A 317 20.72 8.55 -1.78
N LEU A 318 21.39 7.60 -1.12
CA LEU A 318 21.26 6.17 -1.38
C LEU A 318 20.38 5.46 -0.35
N TYR A 319 20.49 5.86 0.92
CA TYR A 319 19.71 5.27 2.00
C TYR A 319 18.56 6.19 2.37
N LYS A 320 17.39 5.88 1.82
CA LYS A 320 16.17 6.66 2.00
C LYS A 320 15.28 6.02 3.06
N MET A 321 14.78 6.84 3.98
CA MET A 321 13.82 6.40 5.00
C MET A 321 12.39 6.68 4.54
N LEU A 322 11.48 5.75 4.82
CA LEU A 322 10.03 5.93 4.75
C LEU A 322 9.34 5.26 5.97
N PRO A 323 9.56 5.80 7.18
CA PRO A 323 8.81 5.48 8.39
C PRO A 323 7.35 5.94 8.26
N LEU A 324 6.45 5.03 8.61
CA LEU A 324 5.00 5.20 8.44
C LEU A 324 4.32 4.93 9.76
N LEU A 325 4.34 5.95 10.62
CA LEU A 325 3.78 5.86 11.96
C LEU A 325 2.27 6.12 11.93
N TYR A 326 1.53 5.28 12.63
CA TYR A 326 0.10 5.43 12.83
C TYR A 326 -0.21 5.28 14.32
N LEU A 327 -0.93 6.26 14.88
CA LEU A 327 -1.47 6.16 16.22
C LEU A 327 -2.89 5.60 16.14
N PRO A 328 -3.17 4.45 16.77
CA PRO A 328 -4.55 4.01 16.92
C PRO A 328 -5.31 4.97 17.83
N LYS A 329 -6.63 4.97 17.71
CA LYS A 329 -7.49 5.71 18.61
C LYS A 329 -7.39 5.10 20.01
N CYS A 330 -6.53 5.68 20.84
CA CYS A 330 -6.31 5.28 22.21
C CYS A 330 -6.23 6.55 23.06
N ASP A 331 -7.12 6.64 24.04
CA ASP A 331 -7.20 7.74 24.98
C ASP A 331 -7.12 7.18 26.40
N ASN A 332 -6.54 7.97 27.31
CA ASN A 332 -6.65 7.72 28.74
C ASN A 332 -8.09 8.02 29.19
N LEU A 333 -8.82 6.98 29.57
CA LEU A 333 -10.20 7.08 30.02
C LEU A 333 -10.33 7.68 31.44
N ASN A 334 -9.22 7.95 32.12
CA ASN A 334 -9.18 8.48 33.49
C ASN A 334 -9.99 7.64 34.50
N ILE A 335 -10.07 6.33 34.26
CA ILE A 335 -10.74 5.39 35.16
C ILE A 335 -9.78 4.89 36.26
N PRO A 336 -10.29 4.46 37.43
CA PRO A 336 -9.47 3.84 38.47
C PRO A 336 -8.73 2.61 37.95
N ARG A 337 -7.43 2.53 38.23
CA ARG A 337 -6.55 1.43 37.82
C ARG A 337 -6.43 0.40 38.93
N ASN A 338 -7.26 -0.64 38.86
CA ASN A 338 -7.31 -1.68 39.89
C ASN A 338 -6.24 -2.75 39.71
N ASN A 339 -5.66 -2.86 38.50
CA ASN A 339 -4.64 -3.86 38.20
C ASN A 339 -3.24 -3.26 38.35
N LYS A 340 -2.33 -4.01 38.97
CA LYS A 340 -0.97 -3.50 39.27
C LYS A 340 -0.09 -3.44 38.03
N CYS A 341 0.21 -4.58 37.41
CA CYS A 341 1.22 -4.67 36.36
C CYS A 341 0.82 -5.66 35.26
N CYS A 342 0.97 -5.24 33.99
CA CYS A 342 0.99 -6.13 32.85
C CYS A 342 2.36 -6.04 32.16
N HIS A 343 2.70 -7.03 31.33
CA HIS A 343 3.97 -7.07 30.62
C HIS A 343 3.86 -7.71 29.24
N ALA A 344 4.86 -7.51 28.39
CA ALA A 344 4.94 -8.19 27.09
C ALA A 344 6.37 -8.65 26.80
N ILE A 345 6.53 -9.91 26.38
CA ILE A 345 7.82 -10.52 26.01
C ILE A 345 8.06 -10.41 24.50
N ARG A 346 7.10 -10.88 23.68
CA ARG A 346 7.08 -10.79 22.20
C ARG A 346 8.44 -11.08 21.55
N LYS A 347 9.09 -10.08 20.95
CA LYS A 347 10.34 -10.28 20.19
C LYS A 347 11.55 -10.49 21.10
N ALA A 348 11.43 -10.25 22.41
CA ALA A 348 12.53 -10.43 23.36
C ALA A 348 13.12 -11.85 23.33
N GLU A 349 12.27 -12.87 23.11
CA GLU A 349 12.68 -14.28 23.02
C GLU A 349 13.71 -14.53 21.91
N VAL A 350 13.53 -13.84 20.78
CA VAL A 350 14.42 -13.96 19.60
C VAL A 350 15.73 -13.22 19.84
N ILE A 351 15.72 -12.19 20.69
CA ILE A 351 16.83 -11.26 20.79
C ILE A 351 17.83 -11.68 21.90
N ALA A 352 17.56 -12.74 22.66
CA ALA A 352 18.48 -13.33 23.65
C ALA A 352 19.06 -12.35 24.71
N TYR A 353 18.52 -11.13 24.81
CA TYR A 353 19.08 -10.06 25.63
C TYR A 353 18.84 -10.24 27.13
N HIS A 354 18.00 -11.21 27.51
CA HIS A 354 17.46 -11.26 28.86
C HIS A 354 17.46 -12.67 29.45
N ASN A 355 18.63 -13.29 29.59
CA ASN A 355 18.73 -14.59 30.30
C ASN A 355 18.29 -14.51 31.78
N ASN A 356 17.97 -13.33 32.32
CA ASN A 356 17.48 -13.10 33.70
C ASN A 356 16.32 -12.07 33.73
N MET A 357 15.28 -12.26 32.92
CA MET A 357 14.10 -11.38 32.96
C MET A 357 13.44 -11.46 34.34
N MET A 358 13.38 -10.34 35.06
CA MET A 358 12.61 -10.26 36.29
C MET A 358 11.17 -9.89 35.93
N ILE A 359 10.31 -10.90 35.76
CA ILE A 359 8.87 -10.72 35.56
C ILE A 359 8.22 -10.48 36.93
N PRO A 360 7.52 -9.35 37.16
CA PRO A 360 6.87 -9.11 38.44
C PRO A 360 5.85 -10.20 38.75
N TYR A 361 5.89 -10.70 39.99
CA TYR A 361 4.96 -11.73 40.46
C TYR A 361 3.50 -11.27 40.30
N GLY A 362 2.68 -12.13 39.69
CA GLY A 362 1.26 -11.85 39.45
C GLY A 362 0.99 -10.80 38.36
N SER A 363 2.00 -10.42 37.55
CA SER A 363 1.76 -9.56 36.39
C SER A 363 1.09 -10.34 35.25
N PHE A 364 0.24 -9.66 34.49
CA PHE A 364 -0.49 -10.24 33.38
C PHE A 364 0.29 -10.12 32.07
N GLU A 365 0.47 -11.23 31.35
CA GLU A 365 1.19 -11.23 30.07
C GLU A 365 0.26 -10.86 28.89
N ILE A 366 0.65 -9.81 28.17
CA ILE A 366 0.06 -9.44 26.87
C ILE A 366 0.79 -10.23 25.77
N THR A 367 0.14 -11.30 25.33
CA THR A 367 0.63 -12.17 24.24
C THR A 367 0.19 -11.67 22.85
N ARG A 368 0.64 -12.36 21.77
CA ARG A 368 0.23 -12.08 20.38
C ARG A 368 -1.23 -12.45 20.06
N HIS A 369 -1.93 -13.08 21.00
CA HIS A 369 -3.33 -13.46 20.82
C HIS A 369 -4.31 -12.35 21.21
N HIS A 370 -3.83 -11.31 21.89
CA HIS A 370 -4.65 -10.16 22.21
C HIS A 370 -4.62 -9.17 21.05
N ASP A 371 -5.80 -8.77 20.60
CA ASP A 371 -5.92 -7.72 19.62
C ASP A 371 -5.60 -6.33 20.21
N GLN A 372 -5.46 -5.35 19.33
CA GLN A 372 -5.11 -3.98 19.72
C GLN A 372 -6.17 -3.35 20.65
N GLU A 373 -7.46 -3.59 20.43
CA GLU A 373 -8.55 -3.02 21.25
C GLU A 373 -8.51 -3.59 22.67
N THR A 374 -8.29 -4.90 22.79
CA THR A 374 -8.09 -5.60 24.05
C THR A 374 -6.87 -5.05 24.79
N CYS A 375 -5.76 -4.82 24.07
CA CYS A 375 -4.57 -4.20 24.65
C CYS A 375 -4.85 -2.79 25.19
N ILE A 376 -5.59 -1.95 24.45
CA ILE A 376 -6.02 -0.61 24.90
C ILE A 376 -6.87 -0.71 26.17
N GLY A 377 -7.75 -1.71 26.26
CA GLY A 377 -8.54 -1.99 27.46
C GLY A 377 -7.67 -2.35 28.68
N PHE A 378 -6.64 -3.19 28.47
CA PHE A 378 -5.66 -3.47 29.51
C PHE A 378 -4.92 -2.19 29.93
N PHE A 379 -4.41 -1.40 29.00
CA PHE A 379 -3.67 -0.20 29.35
C PHE A 379 -4.52 0.88 30.02
N ASN A 380 -5.84 0.87 29.91
CA ASN A 380 -6.69 1.75 30.70
C ASN A 380 -6.94 1.27 32.13
N THR A 381 -6.75 -0.02 32.43
CA THR A 381 -7.07 -0.63 33.74
C THR A 381 -5.83 -1.00 34.57
N TYR A 382 -4.67 -1.12 33.94
CA TYR A 382 -3.39 -1.43 34.61
C TYR A 382 -2.61 -0.16 34.97
N SER A 383 -1.95 -0.16 36.13
CA SER A 383 -1.13 0.97 36.60
C SER A 383 0.23 1.06 35.91
N GLN A 384 0.80 -0.08 35.51
CA GLN A 384 2.11 -0.18 34.90
C GLN A 384 2.14 -1.24 33.79
N PHE A 385 2.86 -0.95 32.72
CA PHE A 385 3.18 -1.86 31.64
C PHE A 385 4.71 -2.00 31.53
N ILE A 386 5.21 -3.23 31.56
CA ILE A 386 6.64 -3.52 31.34
C ILE A 386 6.82 -4.20 29.99
N SER A 387 7.49 -3.52 29.07
CA SER A 387 7.89 -4.13 27.80
C SER A 387 9.30 -4.71 27.87
N TYR A 388 9.41 -5.99 27.62
CA TYR A 388 10.69 -6.64 27.35
C TYR A 388 11.02 -6.70 25.87
N ASP A 389 10.06 -6.39 24.98
CA ASP A 389 10.31 -6.08 23.58
C ASP A 389 10.65 -4.59 23.46
N PRO A 390 11.94 -4.21 23.30
CA PRO A 390 12.37 -2.83 23.41
C PRO A 390 11.89 -1.94 22.26
N LEU A 391 11.33 -2.52 21.20
CA LEU A 391 10.88 -1.81 20.00
C LEU A 391 9.39 -2.02 19.71
N THR A 392 8.62 -2.50 20.70
CA THR A 392 7.17 -2.68 20.53
C THR A 392 6.43 -1.35 20.51
N PHE A 393 5.41 -1.25 19.65
CA PHE A 393 4.50 -0.11 19.63
C PHE A 393 3.55 -0.10 20.85
N LEU A 394 3.41 -1.23 21.56
CA LEU A 394 2.61 -1.32 22.80
C LEU A 394 3.09 -0.35 23.88
N THR A 395 4.40 -0.05 23.93
CA THR A 395 4.98 0.93 24.87
C THR A 395 4.35 2.31 24.68
N ILE A 396 4.00 2.66 23.45
CA ILE A 396 3.43 3.96 23.08
C ILE A 396 1.94 3.97 23.39
N ILE A 397 1.22 2.92 23.00
CA ILE A 397 -0.22 2.77 23.30
C ILE A 397 -0.44 2.80 24.82
N ALA A 398 0.40 2.11 25.61
CA ALA A 398 0.31 2.12 27.06
C ALA A 398 0.40 3.53 27.64
N ALA A 399 1.40 4.31 27.21
CA ALA A 399 1.59 5.69 27.66
C ALA A 399 0.41 6.60 27.26
N LEU A 400 -0.13 6.46 26.04
CA LEU A 400 -1.29 7.21 25.57
C LEU A 400 -2.57 6.90 26.35
N CYS A 401 -2.73 5.65 26.79
CA CYS A 401 -3.80 5.23 27.69
C CYS A 401 -3.57 5.65 29.14
N GLY A 402 -2.47 6.34 29.47
CA GLY A 402 -2.12 6.76 30.83
C GLY A 402 -1.55 5.65 31.72
N CYS A 403 -1.21 4.49 31.14
CA CYS A 403 -0.46 3.44 31.84
C CYS A 403 1.01 3.83 31.91
N LEU A 404 1.65 3.66 33.07
CA LEU A 404 3.09 3.90 33.17
C LEU A 404 3.84 2.86 32.34
N SER A 405 4.45 3.31 31.25
CA SER A 405 5.14 2.45 30.29
C SER A 405 6.62 2.37 30.59
N ILE A 406 7.14 1.16 30.78
CA ILE A 406 8.53 0.89 31.16
C ILE A 406 9.14 -0.07 30.15
N VAL A 407 10.16 0.36 29.42
CA VAL A 407 10.99 -0.50 28.59
C VAL A 407 12.08 -1.09 29.47
N TYR A 408 12.14 -2.42 29.53
CA TYR A 408 13.17 -3.12 30.29
C TYR A 408 14.54 -2.94 29.61
N PRO A 409 15.58 -2.47 30.33
CA PRO A 409 16.86 -2.16 29.71
C PRO A 409 17.51 -3.37 29.05
N ILE A 410 18.04 -3.15 27.86
CA ILE A 410 18.88 -4.13 27.16
C ILE A 410 20.27 -4.11 27.82
N LYS A 411 20.81 -5.29 28.12
CA LYS A 411 22.12 -5.41 28.75
C LYS A 411 23.21 -4.72 27.91
N GLY A 412 23.92 -3.78 28.52
CA GLY A 412 25.01 -3.05 27.87
C GLY A 412 24.58 -1.93 26.92
N VAL A 413 23.27 -1.63 26.85
CA VAL A 413 22.73 -0.56 26.01
C VAL A 413 22.12 0.51 26.94
N ASN A 414 22.68 1.71 26.91
CA ASN A 414 22.13 2.84 27.65
C ASN A 414 20.91 3.45 26.92
N LYS A 415 20.19 4.36 27.59
CA LYS A 415 18.98 5.00 27.06
C LYS A 415 19.20 5.66 25.69
N GLN A 416 20.30 6.40 25.52
CA GLN A 416 20.60 7.09 24.26
C GLN A 416 20.84 6.11 23.10
N GLN A 417 21.58 5.03 23.36
CA GLN A 417 21.80 3.97 22.39
C GLN A 417 20.48 3.29 22.02
N TRP A 418 19.63 2.97 23.00
CA TRP A 418 18.29 2.43 22.72
C TRP A 418 17.46 3.38 21.86
N LEU A 419 17.35 4.66 22.24
CA LEU A 419 16.60 5.66 21.49
C LEU A 419 17.06 5.78 20.04
N SER A 420 18.37 5.70 19.78
CA SER A 420 18.95 5.74 18.43
C SER A 420 18.50 4.58 17.52
N THR A 421 17.99 3.49 18.09
CA THR A 421 17.45 2.33 17.36
C THR A 421 15.95 2.40 17.12
N THR A 422 15.25 3.35 17.75
CA THR A 422 13.79 3.49 17.63
C THR A 422 13.40 4.22 16.34
N ALA A 423 12.17 3.98 15.88
CA ALA A 423 11.63 4.68 14.72
C ALA A 423 11.58 6.22 14.90
N VAL A 424 11.59 6.73 16.15
CA VAL A 424 11.51 8.16 16.47
C VAL A 424 12.88 8.85 16.56
N ALA A 425 13.99 8.12 16.41
CA ALA A 425 15.33 8.69 16.56
C ALA A 425 15.59 9.94 15.68
N PRO A 426 15.20 9.97 14.39
CA PRO A 426 15.34 11.18 13.56
C PRO A 426 14.58 12.39 14.11
N TYR A 427 13.36 12.18 14.62
CA TYR A 427 12.57 13.25 15.23
C TYR A 427 13.29 13.82 16.46
N LEU A 428 13.69 12.97 17.40
CA LEU A 428 14.37 13.37 18.62
C LEU A 428 15.64 14.16 18.32
N LEU A 429 16.48 13.65 17.41
CA LEU A 429 17.69 14.33 16.98
C LEU A 429 17.39 15.72 16.38
N SER A 430 16.38 15.83 15.51
CA SER A 430 16.03 17.09 14.87
C SER A 430 15.48 18.15 15.83
N LYS A 431 14.92 17.72 16.97
CA LYS A 431 14.37 18.59 18.01
C LYS A 431 15.34 18.82 19.17
N GLY A 432 16.54 18.23 19.14
CA GLY A 432 17.49 18.28 20.26
C GLY A 432 16.97 17.59 21.53
N LEU A 433 16.13 16.57 21.36
CA LEU A 433 15.54 15.80 22.45
C LEU A 433 16.30 14.49 22.64
N ASP A 434 16.35 14.03 23.89
CA ASP A 434 17.02 12.82 24.34
C ASP A 434 16.07 11.86 25.07
N ASN A 435 14.76 12.10 24.97
CA ASN A 435 13.74 11.36 25.71
C ASN A 435 12.40 11.30 24.97
N ILE A 436 11.62 10.24 25.22
CA ILE A 436 10.23 10.10 24.78
C ILE A 436 9.33 10.26 26.01
N TYR A 437 8.35 11.15 25.94
CA TYR A 437 7.44 11.42 27.05
C TYR A 437 6.62 10.18 27.42
N GLY A 438 6.32 10.05 28.72
CA GLY A 438 5.50 8.96 29.25
C GLY A 438 6.13 7.57 29.23
N ILE A 439 7.38 7.43 28.79
CA ILE A 439 8.07 6.15 28.65
C ILE A 439 9.36 6.17 29.44
N ALA A 440 9.52 5.19 30.34
CA ALA A 440 10.72 4.97 31.11
C ALA A 440 11.63 3.94 30.39
N TYR A 441 12.93 4.18 30.35
CA TYR A 441 13.92 3.14 30.05
C TYR A 441 14.55 2.67 31.37
N GLY A 442 14.07 1.54 31.90
CA GLY A 442 14.42 1.09 33.25
C GLY A 442 13.55 1.68 34.35
N PHE A 443 13.69 1.13 35.56
CA PHE A 443 12.91 1.54 36.73
C PHE A 443 13.39 2.88 37.31
N GLU A 444 14.66 3.22 37.06
CA GLU A 444 15.30 4.48 37.43
C GLU A 444 14.65 5.71 36.76
N ASP A 445 13.98 5.51 35.63
CA ASP A 445 13.44 6.56 34.77
C ASP A 445 11.92 6.75 34.95
N ILE A 446 11.32 6.05 35.92
CA ILE A 446 9.88 6.08 36.21
C ILE A 446 9.39 7.49 36.55
N ASN A 447 10.17 8.27 37.31
CA ASN A 447 9.74 9.60 37.75
C ASN A 447 9.60 10.56 36.56
N TYR A 448 10.51 10.46 35.59
CA TYR A 448 10.43 11.21 34.33
C TYR A 448 9.20 10.80 33.51
N ALA A 449 8.99 9.48 33.33
CA ALA A 449 7.84 8.98 32.58
C ALA A 449 6.51 9.43 33.21
N LYS A 450 6.39 9.38 34.55
CA LYS A 450 5.20 9.87 35.27
C LYS A 450 5.00 11.37 35.09
N SER A 451 6.04 12.18 35.25
CA SER A 451 5.92 13.64 35.16
C SER A 451 5.61 14.11 33.75
N THR A 452 5.98 13.34 32.71
CA THR A 452 5.74 13.69 31.30
C THR A 452 4.57 12.96 30.65
N LEU A 453 3.86 12.10 31.37
CA LEU A 453 2.75 11.28 30.83
C LEU A 453 1.64 12.11 30.17
N HIS A 454 1.35 13.29 30.72
CA HIS A 454 0.35 14.21 30.19
C HIS A 454 0.75 14.85 28.84
N LEU A 455 2.03 14.80 28.46
CA LEU A 455 2.58 15.37 27.22
C LEU A 455 2.67 14.37 26.07
N VAL A 456 2.40 13.08 26.32
CA VAL A 456 2.60 11.98 25.36
C VAL A 456 1.81 12.22 24.08
N LYS A 457 0.53 12.59 24.20
CA LYS A 457 -0.36 12.77 23.05
C LYS A 457 0.14 13.86 22.12
N ASP A 458 0.55 14.99 22.67
CA ASP A 458 1.04 16.13 21.89
C ASP A 458 2.39 15.81 21.22
N GLN A 459 3.31 15.17 21.93
CA GLN A 459 4.58 14.74 21.34
C GLN A 459 4.35 13.75 20.20
N TRP A 460 3.45 12.77 20.36
CA TRP A 460 3.19 11.78 19.33
C TRP A 460 2.45 12.34 18.11
N ASN A 461 1.59 13.34 18.30
CA ASN A 461 1.02 14.11 17.20
C ASN A 461 2.11 14.90 16.44
N ASP A 462 3.02 15.58 17.14
CA ASP A 462 4.15 16.28 16.51
C ASP A 462 5.10 15.32 15.78
N ILE A 463 5.37 14.15 16.37
CA ILE A 463 6.12 13.07 15.73
C ILE A 463 5.45 12.67 14.41
N ILE A 464 4.16 12.30 14.41
CA ILE A 464 3.46 11.90 13.18
C ILE A 464 3.52 12.98 12.10
N ASN A 465 3.27 14.23 12.49
CA ASN A 465 3.29 15.36 11.56
C ASN A 465 4.70 15.58 10.99
N TYR A 466 5.74 15.52 11.82
CA TYR A 466 7.13 15.56 11.37
C TYR A 466 7.41 14.46 10.34
N TYR A 467 6.95 13.24 10.58
CA TYR A 467 7.18 12.11 9.67
C TYR A 467 6.45 12.27 8.34
N LYS A 468 5.19 12.75 8.37
CA LYS A 468 4.42 13.06 7.18
C LYS A 468 5.10 14.15 6.34
N GLU A 469 5.47 15.27 6.97
CA GLU A 469 6.07 16.41 6.27
C GLU A 469 7.49 16.14 5.79
N LYS A 470 8.30 15.40 6.56
CA LYS A 470 9.68 15.10 6.16
C LYS A 470 9.77 13.94 5.18
N TYR A 471 9.16 12.79 5.48
CA TYR A 471 9.43 11.57 4.72
C TYR A 471 8.39 11.29 3.65
N VAL A 472 7.09 11.50 3.94
CA VAL A 472 6.06 11.24 2.93
C VAL A 472 6.11 12.31 1.82
N ARG A 473 6.32 13.58 2.17
CA ARG A 473 6.51 14.66 1.17
C ARG A 473 7.75 14.42 0.29
N THR A 474 8.93 14.21 0.89
CA THR A 474 10.14 13.92 0.10
C THR A 474 10.01 12.64 -0.70
N PHE A 475 9.33 11.61 -0.18
CA PHE A 475 8.99 10.43 -0.96
C PHE A 475 8.15 10.77 -2.19
N THR A 476 7.13 11.61 -2.07
CA THR A 476 6.32 12.03 -3.23
C THR A 476 7.16 12.82 -4.26
N GLU A 477 8.09 13.66 -3.81
CA GLU A 477 9.02 14.39 -4.70
C GLU A 477 9.98 13.43 -5.42
N ASP A 478 10.50 12.43 -4.71
CA ASP A 478 11.30 11.35 -5.27
C ASP A 478 10.49 10.59 -6.33
N MET A 479 9.18 10.35 -6.12
CA MET A 479 8.33 9.65 -7.09
C MET A 479 8.08 10.45 -8.37
N ILE A 480 7.97 11.77 -8.26
CA ILE A 480 7.91 12.66 -9.44
C ILE A 480 9.20 12.51 -10.27
N ASN A 481 10.33 12.31 -9.61
CA ASN A 481 11.65 12.16 -10.22
C ASN A 481 12.15 10.71 -10.22
N TYR A 482 11.25 9.72 -10.28
CA TYR A 482 11.55 8.30 -10.05
C TYR A 482 12.84 7.83 -10.77
N ASP A 483 12.96 8.11 -12.06
CA ASP A 483 14.04 7.58 -12.90
C ASP A 483 15.44 8.09 -12.51
N ASN A 484 15.50 9.30 -11.93
CA ASN A 484 16.73 9.97 -11.51
C ASN A 484 17.20 9.57 -10.10
N ASN A 485 16.40 8.80 -9.36
CA ASN A 485 16.76 8.39 -8.01
C ASN A 485 17.96 7.42 -8.00
N LEU A 486 18.83 7.59 -7.00
CA LEU A 486 20.05 6.80 -6.85
C LEU A 486 19.89 5.63 -5.87
N ASN A 487 18.82 5.58 -5.07
CA ASN A 487 18.55 4.51 -4.09
C ASN A 487 18.05 3.21 -4.74
N LYS A 488 18.69 2.79 -5.83
CA LYS A 488 18.40 1.56 -6.57
C LYS A 488 19.05 0.35 -5.90
N VAL A 489 18.42 -0.82 -6.04
CA VAL A 489 18.98 -2.11 -5.58
C VAL A 489 20.43 -2.30 -6.03
N SER A 490 20.76 -1.94 -7.28
CA SER A 490 22.12 -2.01 -7.82
C SER A 490 23.15 -1.17 -7.06
N ASN A 491 22.75 -0.02 -6.51
CA ASN A 491 23.69 0.88 -5.82
C ASN A 491 23.79 0.59 -4.32
N ILE A 492 22.83 -0.18 -3.77
CA ILE A 492 22.72 -0.47 -2.35
C ILE A 492 23.31 -1.85 -2.02
N PHE A 493 23.10 -2.85 -2.88
CA PHE A 493 23.41 -4.25 -2.59
C PHE A 493 24.44 -4.90 -3.52
N TYR A 494 24.78 -4.27 -4.64
CA TYR A 494 25.84 -4.68 -5.57
C TYR A 494 26.94 -3.62 -5.58
#